data_AF-A0A645FNH2-F1
#
_entry.id   AF-A0A645FNH2-F1
#
_cell.length_a   1.000
_cell.length_b   1.000
_cell.length_c   1.000
_cell.angle_alpha   90.00
_cell.angle_beta   90.00
_cell.angle_gamma   90.00
#
_symmetry.space_group_name_H-M   'P 1'
#
loop_
_entity.id
_entity.type
_entity.pdbx_description
1 polymer ?
#
loop_
_entity_poly.entity_id
_entity_poly.type
_entity_poly.pdbx_seq_one_letter_code
_entity_poly.pdbx_strand_id
1 'polypeptide(L)'
;MATPELRERRYGVFEGLTYAEAATRFPEGYAAFEGRNADYAFENGESLKVMYARVTGKLREIAALHPGQNVVVVVHGGVLDVINRFVRGNPLEMARDFLIPNAGINWIATLDGRWTLESWGETGHLAGDALDELPS
;
A
#
# COMPACT_ATOMS: atom_id res chain seq x y z
N MET A 1 -7.30 -12.67 -14.45
CA MET A 1 -7.45 -11.34 -15.07
C MET A 1 -6.66 -10.33 -14.25
N ALA A 2 -6.20 -9.23 -14.85
CA ALA A 2 -5.52 -8.18 -14.10
C ALA A 2 -6.50 -7.49 -13.12
N THR A 3 -5.99 -7.01 -11.98
CA THR A 3 -6.74 -6.22 -10.97
C THR A 3 -6.14 -4.81 -10.89
N PRO A 4 -6.44 -3.90 -11.83
CA PRO A 4 -5.82 -2.57 -11.91
C PRO A 4 -5.99 -1.72 -10.65
N GLU A 5 -7.06 -1.93 -9.90
CA GLU A 5 -7.42 -1.21 -8.68
C GLU A 5 -6.46 -1.48 -7.52
N LEU A 6 -5.61 -2.49 -7.64
CA LEU A 6 -4.57 -2.85 -6.65
C LEU A 6 -3.15 -2.52 -7.12
N ARG A 7 -3.01 -1.77 -8.23
CA ARG A 7 -1.70 -1.22 -8.64
C ARG A 7 -1.23 -0.16 -7.66
N GLU A 8 0.09 0.08 -7.64
CA GLU A 8 0.69 1.15 -6.86
C GLU A 8 0.08 2.52 -7.19
N ARG A 9 0.24 3.47 -6.27
CA ARG A 9 -0.13 4.87 -6.46
C ARG A 9 0.53 5.42 -7.71
N ARG A 10 -0.27 6.08 -8.55
CA ARG A 10 0.24 6.88 -9.67
C ARG A 10 0.87 8.16 -9.13
N TYR A 11 2.19 8.25 -9.23
CA TYR A 11 2.97 9.37 -8.73
C TYR A 11 3.14 10.48 -9.77
N GLY A 12 2.57 10.33 -10.97
CA GLY A 12 2.50 11.37 -11.99
C GLY A 12 3.88 11.95 -12.28
N VAL A 13 4.04 13.26 -12.12
CA VAL A 13 5.31 13.96 -12.38
C VAL A 13 6.48 13.53 -11.47
N PHE A 14 6.24 12.75 -10.41
CA PHE A 14 7.28 12.20 -9.54
C PHE A 14 7.78 10.82 -10.01
N GLU A 15 7.12 10.19 -10.99
CA GLU A 15 7.54 8.89 -11.49
C GLU A 15 8.93 8.96 -12.16
N GLY A 16 9.81 8.04 -11.76
CA GLY A 16 11.19 7.99 -12.25
C GLY A 16 12.15 8.99 -11.60
N LEU A 17 11.67 9.84 -10.68
CA LEU A 17 12.51 10.76 -9.93
C LEU A 17 12.96 10.17 -8.59
N THR A 18 14.16 10.53 -8.18
CA THR A 18 14.59 10.42 -6.79
C THR A 18 13.90 11.49 -5.93
N TYR A 19 13.90 11.31 -4.60
CA TYR A 19 13.36 12.31 -3.69
C TYR A 19 14.06 13.67 -3.80
N ALA A 20 15.38 13.69 -3.99
CA ALA A 20 16.14 14.94 -4.14
C ALA A 20 15.75 15.68 -5.43
N GLU A 21 15.56 14.94 -6.53
CA GLU A 21 15.09 15.52 -7.79
C GLU A 21 13.65 16.03 -7.68
N ALA A 22 12.74 15.28 -7.03
CA ALA A 22 11.37 15.74 -6.80
C ALA A 22 11.33 17.00 -5.94
N ALA A 23 12.11 17.06 -4.85
CA ALA A 23 12.22 18.24 -3.98
C ALA A 23 12.76 19.47 -4.71
N THR A 24 13.70 19.27 -5.63
CA THR A 24 14.29 20.37 -6.41
C THR A 24 13.38 20.83 -7.55
N ARG A 25 12.78 19.89 -8.29
CA ARG A 25 11.98 20.20 -9.49
C ARG A 25 10.54 20.62 -9.16
N PHE A 26 9.98 20.12 -8.07
CA PHE A 26 8.59 20.34 -7.66
C PHE A 26 8.49 20.63 -6.14
N PRO A 27 9.07 21.73 -5.64
CA PRO A 27 9.22 21.97 -4.20
C PRO A 27 7.88 22.00 -3.44
N GLU A 28 6.86 22.67 -3.97
CA GLU A 28 5.53 22.73 -3.34
C GLU A 28 4.83 21.37 -3.33
N GLY A 29 4.91 20.65 -4.46
CA GLY A 29 4.38 19.29 -4.58
C GLY A 29 5.10 18.31 -3.66
N TYR A 30 6.41 18.47 -3.47
CA TYR A 30 7.20 17.63 -2.59
C TYR A 30 6.85 17.89 -1.12
N ALA A 31 6.67 19.15 -0.72
CA ALA A 31 6.18 19.50 0.61
C ALA A 31 4.77 18.92 0.87
N ALA A 32 3.88 18.94 -0.12
CA ALA A 32 2.56 18.30 -0.01
C ALA A 32 2.66 16.77 0.11
N PHE A 33 3.58 16.14 -0.62
CA PHE A 33 3.85 14.70 -0.54
C PHE A 33 4.42 14.30 0.83
N GLU A 34 5.46 15.01 1.30
CA GLU A 34 6.12 14.77 2.59
C GLU A 34 5.14 15.00 3.75
N GLY A 35 4.34 16.06 3.68
CA GLY A 35 3.25 16.35 4.61
C GLY A 35 2.05 15.41 4.50
N ARG A 36 2.11 14.38 3.63
CA ARG A 36 1.02 13.41 3.37
C ARG A 36 -0.33 14.06 3.09
N ASN A 37 -0.36 15.16 2.34
CA ASN A 37 -1.60 15.78 1.90
C ASN A 37 -2.43 14.76 1.09
N ALA A 38 -3.60 14.39 1.63
CA ALA A 38 -4.42 13.35 1.03
C ALA A 38 -5.08 13.74 -0.30
N ASP A 39 -5.15 15.04 -0.59
CA ASP A 39 -5.74 15.61 -1.80
C ASP A 39 -4.71 15.86 -2.91
N TYR A 40 -3.41 15.86 -2.60
CA TYR A 40 -2.37 16.09 -3.62
C TYR A 40 -2.30 14.95 -4.64
N ALA A 41 -2.41 15.27 -5.93
CA ALA A 41 -2.60 14.31 -7.01
C ALA A 41 -1.42 14.20 -8.00
N PHE A 42 -0.28 14.82 -7.71
CA PHE A 42 0.97 14.74 -8.50
C PHE A 42 0.87 15.03 -10.00
N GLU A 43 -0.07 15.86 -10.46
CA GLU A 43 -0.23 16.23 -11.87
C GLU A 43 -0.30 15.01 -12.83
N ASN A 44 -1.50 14.60 -13.23
CA ASN A 44 -1.75 13.33 -13.96
C ASN A 44 -1.48 12.05 -13.14
N GLY A 45 -1.17 12.17 -11.85
CA GLY A 45 -1.10 11.05 -10.90
C GLY A 45 -2.46 10.75 -10.25
N GLU A 46 -2.42 10.37 -8.97
CA GLU A 46 -3.62 10.26 -8.13
C GLU A 46 -3.41 10.66 -6.67
N SER A 47 -4.49 11.14 -6.04
CA SER A 47 -4.50 11.48 -4.62
C SER A 47 -4.63 10.25 -3.72
N LEU A 48 -4.28 10.38 -2.44
CA LEU A 48 -4.49 9.29 -1.47
C LEU A 48 -5.98 8.94 -1.36
N LYS A 49 -6.89 9.92 -1.47
CA LYS A 49 -8.34 9.66 -1.45
C LYS A 49 -8.79 8.79 -2.63
N VAL A 50 -8.30 9.07 -3.83
CA VAL A 50 -8.61 8.27 -5.03
C VAL A 50 -8.06 6.85 -4.88
N MET A 51 -6.81 6.73 -4.44
CA MET A 51 -6.17 5.44 -4.18
C MET A 51 -6.94 4.64 -3.11
N TYR A 52 -7.31 5.28 -2.00
CA TYR A 52 -8.07 4.67 -0.91
C TYR A 52 -9.42 4.13 -1.39
N ALA A 53 -10.16 4.90 -2.18
CA ALA A 53 -11.44 4.48 -2.72
C ALA A 53 -11.31 3.23 -3.61
N ARG A 54 -10.38 3.23 -4.57
CA ARG A 54 -10.21 2.07 -5.49
C ARG A 54 -9.72 0.82 -4.77
N VAL A 55 -8.75 0.96 -3.86
CA VAL A 55 -8.15 -0.18 -3.14
C VAL A 55 -9.17 -0.79 -2.18
N THR A 56 -9.81 0.03 -1.34
CA THR A 56 -10.78 -0.49 -0.35
C THR A 56 -12.08 -0.97 -1.01
N GLY A 57 -12.47 -0.40 -2.15
CA GLY A 57 -13.57 -0.92 -2.96
C GLY A 57 -13.27 -2.33 -3.47
N LYS A 58 -12.11 -2.52 -4.11
CA LYS A 58 -11.72 -3.84 -4.61
C LYS A 58 -11.49 -4.86 -3.50
N LEU A 59 -10.93 -4.44 -2.35
CA LEU A 59 -10.73 -5.33 -1.21
C LEU A 59 -12.07 -5.88 -0.67
N ARG A 60 -13.11 -5.03 -0.57
CA ARG A 60 -14.46 -5.47 -0.18
C ARG A 60 -15.08 -6.42 -1.21
N GLU A 61 -14.90 -6.15 -2.50
CA GLU A 61 -15.35 -7.03 -3.58
C GLU A 61 -14.69 -8.42 -3.49
N ILE A 62 -13.37 -8.47 -3.29
CA ILE A 62 -12.63 -9.73 -3.11
C ILE A 62 -13.18 -10.52 -1.92
N ALA A 63 -13.38 -9.87 -0.77
CA ALA A 63 -13.93 -10.53 0.41
C ALA A 63 -15.36 -11.07 0.18
N ALA A 64 -16.22 -10.30 -0.47
CA ALA A 64 -17.59 -10.70 -0.78
C ALA A 64 -17.66 -11.92 -1.73
N LEU A 65 -16.69 -12.06 -2.63
CA LEU A 65 -16.60 -13.18 -3.56
C LEU A 65 -16.04 -14.47 -2.93
N HIS A 66 -15.41 -14.39 -1.75
CA HIS A 66 -14.70 -15.52 -1.14
C HIS A 66 -15.10 -15.73 0.34
N PRO A 67 -16.40 -15.90 0.65
CA PRO A 67 -16.84 -16.12 2.02
C PRO A 67 -16.25 -17.42 2.59
N GLY A 68 -15.69 -17.34 3.80
CA GLY A 68 -15.10 -18.48 4.51
C GLY A 68 -13.81 -19.03 3.90
N GLN A 69 -13.17 -18.29 3.00
CA GLN A 69 -11.94 -18.72 2.33
C GLN A 69 -10.76 -17.78 2.66
N ASN A 70 -9.55 -18.31 2.52
CA ASN A 70 -8.32 -17.51 2.55
C ASN A 70 -7.90 -17.18 1.11
N VAL A 71 -7.63 -15.90 0.86
CA VAL A 71 -7.19 -15.39 -0.45
C VAL A 71 -5.85 -14.68 -0.29
N VAL A 72 -4.91 -14.97 -1.19
CA VAL A 72 -3.64 -14.25 -1.28
C VAL A 72 -3.76 -13.10 -2.27
N VAL A 73 -3.35 -11.92 -1.85
CA VAL A 73 -3.32 -10.70 -2.69
C VAL A 73 -1.91 -10.13 -2.65
N VAL A 74 -1.26 -10.06 -3.81
CA VAL A 74 0.10 -9.51 -3.95
C VAL A 74 0.01 -8.08 -4.45
N VAL A 75 0.56 -7.14 -3.68
CA VAL A 75 0.42 -5.69 -3.92
C VAL A 75 1.69 -4.92 -3.53
N HIS A 76 1.66 -3.61 -3.73
CA HIS A 76 2.78 -2.70 -3.46
C HIS A 76 2.66 -1.98 -2.10
N GLY A 77 3.70 -1.26 -1.72
CA GLY A 77 3.79 -0.61 -0.41
C GLY A 77 2.73 0.46 -0.17
N GLY A 78 2.40 1.30 -1.16
CA GLY A 78 1.34 2.30 -0.99
C GLY A 78 -0.04 1.67 -0.81
N VAL A 79 -0.29 0.54 -1.46
CA VAL A 79 -1.54 -0.23 -1.33
C VAL A 79 -1.64 -0.85 0.06
N LEU A 80 -0.54 -1.40 0.58
CA LEU A 80 -0.48 -1.89 1.96
C LEU A 80 -0.70 -0.77 3.00
N ASP A 81 -0.14 0.43 2.79
CA ASP A 81 -0.39 1.60 3.66
C ASP A 81 -1.90 1.93 3.72
N VAL A 82 -2.57 1.95 2.57
CA VAL A 82 -4.02 2.17 2.47
C VAL A 82 -4.83 1.07 3.16
N ILE A 83 -4.47 -0.20 2.95
CA ILE A 83 -5.18 -1.34 3.56
C ILE A 83 -5.04 -1.30 5.09
N ASN A 84 -3.83 -1.06 5.60
CA ASN A 84 -3.59 -0.99 7.05
C ASN A 84 -4.47 0.09 7.70
N ARG A 85 -4.51 1.29 7.09
CA ARG A 85 -5.32 2.40 7.58
C ARG A 85 -6.80 2.12 7.51
N PHE A 86 -7.27 1.51 6.42
CA PHE A 86 -8.66 1.10 6.27
C PHE A 86 -9.08 0.14 7.39
N VAL A 87 -8.29 -0.90 7.64
CA VAL A 87 -8.59 -1.92 8.66
C VAL A 87 -8.55 -1.34 10.08
N ARG A 88 -7.60 -0.43 10.36
CA ARG A 88 -7.46 0.21 11.68
C ARG A 88 -8.37 1.43 11.89
N GLY A 89 -8.98 1.96 10.83
CA GLY A 89 -9.76 3.21 10.87
C GLY A 89 -8.90 4.48 11.03
N ASN A 90 -7.63 4.43 10.63
CA ASN A 90 -6.71 5.57 10.76
C ASN A 90 -6.94 6.62 9.65
N PRO A 91 -6.79 7.93 9.95
CA PRO A 91 -6.79 8.99 8.93
C PRO A 91 -5.70 8.76 7.87
N LEU A 92 -5.89 9.27 6.65
CA LEU A 92 -4.91 9.10 5.56
C LEU A 92 -3.63 9.93 5.78
N GLU A 93 -3.80 11.06 6.44
CA GLU A 93 -2.81 12.10 6.74
C GLU A 93 -1.93 11.72 7.93
N MET A 94 -2.37 10.79 8.79
CA MET A 94 -1.60 10.35 9.96
C MET A 94 -0.22 9.82 9.52
N ALA A 95 0.85 10.17 10.24
CA ALA A 95 2.16 9.60 9.99
C ALA A 95 2.12 8.06 10.08
N ARG A 96 2.86 7.38 9.20
CA ARG A 96 2.90 5.91 9.20
C ARG A 96 3.66 5.42 10.44
N ASP A 97 3.00 4.59 11.26
CA ASP A 97 3.52 4.03 12.51
C ASP A 97 3.89 2.54 12.40
N PHE A 98 3.96 2.01 11.16
CA PHE A 98 4.31 0.63 10.86
C PHE A 98 5.30 0.53 9.70
N LEU A 99 6.01 -0.60 9.64
CA LEU A 99 6.91 -0.94 8.55
C LEU A 99 6.19 -1.74 7.47
N ILE A 100 6.70 -1.64 6.24
CA ILE A 100 6.24 -2.46 5.11
C ILE A 100 7.50 -3.10 4.51
N PRO A 101 7.97 -4.24 5.07
CA PRO A 101 9.14 -4.92 4.55
C PRO A 101 8.83 -5.56 3.18
N ASN A 102 9.86 -5.66 2.34
CA ASN A 102 9.76 -6.42 1.11
C ASN A 102 9.45 -7.89 1.42
N ALA A 103 8.53 -8.46 0.65
CA ALA A 103 7.99 -9.81 0.87
C ALA A 103 7.38 -10.04 2.27
N GLY A 104 7.02 -8.98 3.00
CA GLY A 104 6.32 -9.12 4.28
C GLY A 104 4.91 -9.71 4.14
N ILE A 105 4.56 -10.65 5.00
CA ILE A 105 3.22 -11.24 5.06
C ILE A 105 2.36 -10.44 6.05
N ASN A 106 1.12 -10.15 5.64
CA ASN A 106 0.15 -9.40 6.44
C ASN A 106 -1.17 -10.18 6.47
N TRP A 107 -1.76 -10.35 7.65
CA TRP A 107 -3.01 -11.05 7.83
C TRP A 107 -4.10 -10.08 8.29
N ILE A 108 -5.15 -9.98 7.49
CA ILE A 108 -6.37 -9.25 7.82
C ILE A 108 -7.56 -10.18 7.64
N ALA A 109 -8.59 -9.99 8.45
CA ALA A 109 -9.83 -10.75 8.38
C ALA A 109 -11.03 -9.82 8.33
N THR A 110 -12.15 -10.34 7.82
CA THR A 110 -13.43 -9.64 7.86
C THR A 110 -14.56 -10.59 8.19
N LEU A 111 -15.44 -10.15 9.10
CA LEU A 111 -16.66 -10.85 9.49
C LEU A 111 -17.77 -9.82 9.65
N ASP A 112 -18.91 -10.05 9.00
CA ASP A 112 -20.06 -9.13 9.01
C ASP A 112 -19.69 -7.67 8.65
N GLY A 113 -18.75 -7.51 7.72
CA GLY A 113 -18.26 -6.21 7.26
C GLY A 113 -17.27 -5.51 8.21
N ARG A 114 -16.99 -6.10 9.38
CA ARG A 114 -15.98 -5.60 10.31
C ARG A 114 -14.62 -6.19 9.96
N TRP A 115 -13.64 -5.32 9.73
CA TRP A 115 -12.27 -5.69 9.43
C TRP A 115 -11.40 -5.73 10.69
N THR A 116 -10.48 -6.68 10.75
CA THR A 116 -9.50 -6.83 11.82
C THR A 116 -8.11 -7.07 11.23
N LEU A 117 -7.09 -6.52 11.92
CA LEU A 117 -5.69 -6.78 11.63
C LEU A 117 -5.22 -7.87 12.58
N GLU A 118 -4.84 -9.04 12.04
CA GLU A 118 -4.38 -10.18 12.83
C GLU A 118 -2.87 -10.13 13.04
N SER A 119 -2.13 -9.88 11.97
CA SER A 119 -0.68 -9.64 12.02
C SER A 119 -0.20 -8.80 10.84
N TRP A 120 1.00 -8.23 10.96
CA TRP A 120 1.53 -7.29 9.99
C TRP A 120 3.06 -7.40 9.87
N GLY A 121 3.55 -7.35 8.64
CA GLY A 121 4.98 -7.27 8.33
C GLY A 121 5.77 -8.50 8.75
N GLU A 122 5.18 -9.70 8.72
CA GLU A 122 5.87 -10.92 9.09
C GLU A 122 6.96 -11.26 8.05
N THR A 123 8.20 -11.35 8.51
CA THR A 123 9.38 -11.70 7.70
C THR A 123 10.11 -12.94 8.23
N GLY A 124 9.47 -13.75 9.09
CA GLY A 124 10.10 -14.94 9.67
C GLY A 124 10.60 -15.92 8.61
N HIS A 125 9.89 -16.01 7.47
CA HIS A 125 10.30 -16.82 6.33
C HIS A 125 11.56 -16.32 5.61
N LEU A 126 11.98 -15.07 5.85
CA LEU A 126 13.21 -14.48 5.31
C LEU A 126 14.40 -14.62 6.28
N ALA A 127 14.16 -15.09 7.51
CA ALA A 127 15.19 -15.17 8.56
C ALA A 127 16.11 -16.40 8.44
N GLY A 128 15.94 -17.23 7.40
CA GLY A 128 16.85 -18.32 7.04
C GLY A 128 17.67 -17.98 5.80
N ASP A 129 18.87 -18.56 5.67
CA ASP A 129 19.77 -18.39 4.52
C ASP A 129 19.09 -18.83 3.22
N ALA A 130 18.43 -17.88 2.54
CA ALA A 130 18.07 -17.99 1.14
C ALA A 130 18.97 -17.05 0.33
N LEU A 131 20.26 -17.40 0.29
CA LEU A 131 21.21 -16.94 -0.72
C LEU A 131 21.36 -18.08 -1.74
N ASP A 132 20.27 -18.51 -2.37
CA ASP A 132 20.33 -19.54 -3.42
C ASP A 132 20.79 -18.93 -4.74
N GLU A 133 22.01 -18.41 -4.73
CA GLU A 133 23.05 -18.72 -5.70
C GLU A 133 24.41 -18.61 -4.99
N LEU A 134 25.22 -19.67 -5.07
CA LEU A 134 26.69 -19.73 -5.26
C LEU A 134 27.16 -21.14 -4.84
N PRO A 135 27.74 -21.94 -5.75
CA PRO A 135 28.98 -21.58 -6.42
C PRO A 135 28.96 -21.72 -7.95
N SER A 136 29.91 -21.03 -8.57
CA SER A 136 30.39 -21.23 -9.94
C SER A 136 30.78 -22.66 -10.26
#